data_AF-A0A2N6AB00-F1
#
_entry.id   AF-A0A2N6AB00-F1
#
_cell.length_a   1.000
_cell.length_b   1.000
_cell.length_c   1.000
_cell.angle_alpha   90.00
_cell.angle_beta   90.00
_cell.angle_gamma   90.00
#
_symmetry.space_group_name_H-M   'P 1'
#
loop_
_entity.id
_entity.type
_entity.pdbx_description
1 polymer ?
#
loop_
_entity_poly.entity_id
_entity_poly.type
_entity_poly.pdbx_seq_one_letter_code
_entity_poly.pdbx_strand_id
1 'polypeptide(L)'
;MKKFIELKLRYWAKLILKKYQPAVIAITGSVGKTSTKEAIYSILKKEKRVRQSEKNYNNEIGLPLTIIGSYSPGKNIFGWIIIGFKVLWLLIVEDKNYPEILILEMGIDKPGDMDYLTEIAKPIIGVATLVGSVHLEHFKNREALQAEKGKLISSIEKAGYAIINFDDEGTKKMAEK
;
A
#
# COMPACT_ATOMS: atom_id res chain seq x y z
N MET A 1 20.25 4.60 -10.28
CA MET A 1 19.11 4.17 -11.12
C MET A 1 17.86 3.80 -10.30
N LYS A 2 17.93 2.85 -9.36
CA LYS A 2 16.77 2.39 -8.54
C LYS A 2 16.02 3.54 -7.83
N LYS A 3 16.74 4.40 -7.09
CA LYS A 3 16.17 5.56 -6.38
C LYS A 3 15.49 6.58 -7.30
N PHE A 4 15.97 6.73 -8.53
CA PHE A 4 15.33 7.61 -9.52
C PHE A 4 13.99 7.03 -9.98
N ILE A 5 13.94 5.72 -10.23
CA ILE A 5 12.70 5.01 -10.58
C ILE A 5 11.69 5.11 -9.44
N GLU A 6 12.10 4.84 -8.20
CA GLU A 6 11.25 4.98 -7.00
C GLU A 6 10.63 6.40 -6.91
N LEU A 7 11.45 7.45 -7.03
CA LEU A 7 10.96 8.84 -6.97
C LEU A 7 9.98 9.17 -8.10
N LYS A 8 10.25 8.71 -9.33
CA LYS A 8 9.36 8.93 -10.47
C LYS A 8 8.04 8.18 -10.32
N LEU A 9 8.09 6.91 -9.92
CA LEU A 9 6.92 6.09 -9.68
C LEU A 9 6.05 6.67 -8.56
N ARG A 10 6.65 7.09 -7.44
CA ARG A 10 5.97 7.82 -6.36
C ARG A 10 5.24 9.04 -6.90
N TYR A 11 5.92 9.88 -7.67
CA TYR A 11 5.31 11.09 -8.24
C TYR A 11 4.11 10.75 -9.15
N TRP A 12 4.27 9.80 -10.06
CA TRP A 12 3.21 9.36 -10.96
C TRP A 12 2.02 8.75 -10.22
N ALA A 13 2.26 7.90 -9.23
CA ALA A 13 1.22 7.31 -8.40
C ALA A 13 0.40 8.39 -7.68
N LYS A 14 1.05 9.39 -7.08
CA LYS A 14 0.35 10.52 -6.42
C LYS A 14 -0.52 11.32 -7.41
N LEU A 15 -0.03 11.55 -8.63
CA LEU A 15 -0.83 12.23 -9.67
C LEU A 15 -2.06 11.41 -10.10
N ILE A 16 -1.90 10.10 -10.28
CA ILE A 16 -2.99 9.20 -10.63
C ILE A 16 -4.02 9.13 -9.50
N LEU A 17 -3.59 8.98 -8.25
CA LEU A 17 -4.49 8.99 -7.09
C LEU A 17 -5.25 10.32 -6.96
N LYS A 18 -4.59 11.45 -7.24
CA LYS A 18 -5.25 12.75 -7.24
C LYS A 18 -6.32 12.86 -8.34
N LYS A 19 -6.12 12.25 -9.50
CA LYS A 19 -7.06 12.27 -10.62
C LYS A 19 -8.26 11.35 -10.39
N TYR A 20 -8.01 10.10 -9.98
CA TYR A 20 -9.05 9.06 -9.93
C TYR A 20 -9.70 8.89 -8.56
N GLN A 21 -9.04 9.37 -7.50
CA GLN A 21 -9.53 9.32 -6.11
C GLN A 21 -10.15 7.98 -5.67
N PRO A 22 -9.49 6.83 -5.91
CA PRO A 22 -10.02 5.56 -5.44
C PRO A 22 -10.01 5.47 -3.92
N ALA A 23 -10.94 4.70 -3.36
CA ALA A 23 -10.91 4.32 -1.96
C ALA A 23 -9.71 3.40 -1.70
N VAL A 24 -8.87 3.74 -0.71
CA VAL A 24 -7.70 2.94 -0.34
C VAL A 24 -7.95 2.15 0.94
N ILE A 25 -7.84 0.83 0.83
CA ILE A 25 -7.80 -0.11 1.95
C ILE A 25 -6.35 -0.56 2.10
N ALA A 26 -5.67 -0.15 3.17
CA ALA A 26 -4.28 -0.51 3.41
C ALA A 26 -4.15 -1.60 4.49
N ILE A 27 -3.29 -2.59 4.26
CA ILE A 27 -3.12 -3.76 5.14
C ILE A 27 -1.66 -3.85 5.59
N THR A 28 -1.43 -3.93 6.89
CA THR A 28 -0.11 -4.21 7.47
C THR A 28 -0.15 -5.33 8.51
N GLY A 29 1.05 -5.75 8.91
CA GLY A 29 1.32 -6.83 9.85
C GLY A 29 2.57 -7.61 9.47
N SER A 30 3.01 -8.49 10.35
CA SER A 30 4.09 -9.45 10.10
C SER A 30 3.52 -10.71 9.42
N VAL A 31 2.33 -11.16 9.84
CA VAL A 31 1.65 -12.38 9.35
C VAL A 31 0.22 -12.04 8.91
N GLY A 32 -0.31 -12.75 7.91
CA GLY A 32 -1.73 -12.66 7.54
C GLY A 32 -2.09 -11.56 6.54
N LYS A 33 -1.14 -10.70 6.13
CA LYS A 33 -1.37 -9.61 5.14
C LYS A 33 -2.01 -10.13 3.85
N THR A 34 -1.37 -11.11 3.21
CA THR A 34 -1.79 -11.63 1.89
C THR A 34 -3.13 -12.34 1.95
N SER A 35 -3.34 -13.22 2.94
CA SER A 35 -4.63 -13.89 3.13
C SER A 35 -5.76 -12.90 3.42
N THR A 36 -5.50 -11.85 4.22
CA THR A 36 -6.49 -10.80 4.51
C THR A 36 -6.83 -10.00 3.26
N LYS A 37 -5.82 -9.61 2.48
CA LYS A 37 -6.00 -8.91 1.19
C LYS A 37 -6.88 -9.73 0.25
N GLU A 38 -6.57 -11.01 0.09
CA GLU A 38 -7.33 -11.91 -0.80
C GLU A 38 -8.77 -12.12 -0.32
N ALA A 39 -8.99 -12.24 0.99
CA ALA A 39 -10.33 -12.33 1.56
C ALA A 39 -11.16 -11.08 1.25
N ILE A 40 -10.63 -9.87 1.51
CA ILE A 40 -11.29 -8.60 1.19
C ILE A 40 -11.57 -8.49 -0.31
N TYR A 41 -10.56 -8.80 -1.14
CA TYR A 41 -10.70 -8.76 -2.60
C TYR A 41 -11.79 -9.71 -3.10
N SER A 42 -11.88 -10.93 -2.56
CA SER A 42 -12.86 -11.94 -3.00
C SER A 42 -14.32 -11.49 -2.83
N ILE A 43 -14.57 -10.63 -1.84
CA ILE A 43 -15.89 -10.06 -1.55
C ILE A 43 -16.12 -8.83 -2.43
N LEU A 44 -15.22 -7.83 -2.36
CA LEU A 44 -15.44 -6.53 -2.99
C LEU A 44 -15.45 -6.59 -4.53
N LYS A 45 -14.68 -7.51 -5.14
CA LYS A 45 -14.62 -7.65 -6.60
C LYS A 45 -15.95 -8.03 -7.26
N LYS A 46 -16.93 -8.51 -6.48
CA LYS A 46 -18.26 -8.91 -6.98
C LYS A 46 -19.10 -7.70 -7.40
N GLU A 47 -18.87 -6.55 -6.78
CA GLU A 47 -19.72 -5.36 -6.95
C GLU A 47 -18.95 -4.12 -7.40
N LYS A 48 -17.63 -4.07 -7.18
CA LYS A 48 -16.80 -2.90 -7.44
C LYS A 48 -15.63 -3.24 -8.35
N ARG A 49 -15.12 -2.23 -9.07
CA ARG A 49 -13.82 -2.34 -9.74
C ARG A 49 -12.72 -2.28 -8.70
N VAL A 50 -12.13 -3.42 -8.38
CA VAL A 50 -11.10 -3.52 -7.34
C VAL A 50 -9.77 -3.90 -7.95
N ARG A 51 -8.70 -3.27 -7.48
CA ARG A 51 -7.32 -3.71 -7.74
C ARG A 51 -6.61 -3.93 -6.42
N GLN A 52 -5.77 -4.96 -6.34
CA GLN A 52 -5.02 -5.30 -5.15
C GLN A 52 -3.50 -5.35 -5.40
N SER A 53 -2.70 -5.25 -4.35
CA SER A 53 -1.25 -5.51 -4.43
C SER A 53 -0.98 -6.94 -4.92
N GLU A 54 -0.11 -7.07 -5.92
CA GLU A 54 0.28 -8.34 -6.51
C GLU A 54 1.53 -8.88 -5.81
N LYS A 55 1.54 -10.17 -5.46
CA LYS A 55 2.71 -10.84 -4.84
C LYS A 55 3.29 -10.03 -3.66
N ASN A 56 4.53 -9.56 -3.77
CA ASN A 56 5.28 -8.79 -2.79
C ASN A 56 5.28 -7.27 -3.09
N TYR A 57 4.26 -6.75 -3.79
CA TYR A 57 4.17 -5.34 -4.14
C TYR A 57 3.65 -4.51 -2.96
N ASN A 58 4.47 -4.46 -1.92
CA ASN A 58 4.17 -3.83 -0.65
C ASN A 58 5.23 -2.80 -0.22
N ASN A 59 6.14 -2.44 -1.14
CA ASN A 59 7.28 -1.55 -0.91
C ASN A 59 7.26 -0.33 -1.87
N GLU A 60 8.36 0.43 -1.91
CA GLU A 60 8.47 1.72 -2.59
C GLU A 60 8.34 1.65 -4.12
N ILE A 61 8.52 0.46 -4.71
CA ILE A 61 8.36 0.23 -6.15
C ILE A 61 7.03 -0.46 -6.43
N GLY A 62 6.72 -1.51 -5.67
CA GLY A 62 5.53 -2.32 -5.88
C GLY A 62 4.23 -1.55 -5.67
N LEU A 63 4.12 -0.75 -4.60
CA LEU A 63 2.93 0.01 -4.28
C LEU A 63 2.55 1.00 -5.41
N PRO A 64 3.46 1.87 -5.89
CA PRO A 64 3.20 2.70 -7.07
C PRO A 64 2.80 1.92 -8.32
N LEU A 65 3.43 0.78 -8.58
CA LEU A 65 3.14 -0.04 -9.75
C LEU A 65 1.73 -0.64 -9.69
N THR A 66 1.27 -1.06 -8.51
CA THR A 66 -0.13 -1.46 -8.29
C THR A 66 -1.10 -0.31 -8.58
N ILE A 67 -0.80 0.91 -8.12
CA ILE A 67 -1.62 2.11 -8.39
C ILE A 67 -1.68 2.40 -9.90
N ILE A 68 -0.57 2.26 -10.62
CA ILE A 68 -0.51 2.42 -12.08
C ILE A 68 -1.21 1.24 -12.80
N GLY A 69 -1.29 0.08 -12.16
CA GLY A 69 -1.84 -1.16 -12.73
C GLY A 69 -0.85 -1.86 -13.64
N SER A 70 0.42 -1.87 -13.28
CA SER A 70 1.51 -2.46 -14.07
C SER A 70 2.38 -3.38 -13.21
N TYR A 71 3.09 -4.28 -13.87
CA TYR A 71 4.13 -5.09 -13.23
C TYR A 71 5.51 -4.49 -13.50
N SER A 72 6.44 -4.72 -12.56
CA SER A 72 7.83 -4.32 -12.68
C SER A 72 8.48 -5.08 -13.85
N PRO A 73 9.05 -4.37 -14.84
CA PRO A 73 9.76 -5.00 -15.95
C PRO A 73 11.20 -5.40 -15.57
N GLY A 74 11.58 -5.25 -14.29
CA GLY A 74 12.92 -5.56 -13.80
C GLY A 74 13.98 -4.68 -14.47
N LYS A 75 14.95 -5.32 -15.12
CA LYS A 75 16.04 -4.64 -15.83
C LYS A 75 15.67 -4.16 -17.23
N ASN A 76 14.47 -4.49 -17.74
CA ASN A 76 14.06 -4.14 -19.10
C ASN A 76 13.65 -2.65 -19.20
N ILE A 77 14.50 -1.84 -19.83
CA ILE A 77 14.31 -0.41 -20.03
C ILE A 77 13.08 -0.11 -20.90
N PHE A 78 12.84 -0.90 -21.96
CA PHE A 78 11.66 -0.73 -22.81
C PHE A 78 10.36 -0.94 -22.04
N GLY A 79 10.34 -1.88 -21.09
CA GLY A 79 9.20 -2.06 -20.19
C GLY A 79 8.93 -0.83 -19.32
N TRP A 80 9.98 -0.15 -18.85
CA TRP A 80 9.83 1.11 -18.08
C TRP A 80 9.29 2.25 -18.94
N ILE A 81 9.68 2.32 -20.21
CA ILE A 81 9.16 3.30 -21.18
C ILE A 81 7.67 3.07 -21.43
N ILE A 82 7.24 1.80 -21.60
CA ILE A 82 5.81 1.44 -21.75
C ILE A 82 5.00 1.88 -20.51
N ILE A 83 5.55 1.71 -19.31
CA ILE A 83 4.90 2.20 -18.08
C ILE A 83 4.75 3.73 -18.12
N GLY A 84 5.77 4.45 -18.58
CA GLY A 84 5.71 5.91 -18.76
C GLY A 84 4.58 6.34 -19.71
N PHE A 85 4.43 5.67 -20.85
CA PHE A 85 3.31 5.91 -21.78
C PHE A 85 1.96 5.61 -21.15
N LYS A 86 1.82 4.51 -20.41
CA LYS A 86 0.59 4.18 -19.70
C LYS A 86 0.23 5.23 -18.65
N VAL A 87 1.21 5.72 -17.88
CA VAL A 87 1.00 6.81 -16.93
C VAL A 87 0.51 8.06 -17.65
N LEU A 88 1.18 8.45 -18.74
CA LEU A 88 0.79 9.62 -19.53
C LEU A 88 -0.65 9.47 -20.04
N TRP A 89 -1.00 8.29 -20.56
CA TRP A 89 -2.36 7.97 -20.98
C TRP A 89 -3.37 8.10 -19.83
N LEU A 90 -3.11 7.50 -18.67
CA LEU A 90 -3.99 7.60 -17.50
C LEU A 90 -4.16 9.03 -17.00
N LEU A 91 -3.17 9.90 -17.20
CA LEU A 91 -3.24 11.31 -16.80
C LEU A 91 -3.99 12.17 -17.83
N ILE A 92 -3.80 11.93 -19.12
CA ILE A 92 -4.47 12.69 -20.20
C ILE A 92 -5.90 12.20 -20.42
N VAL A 93 -6.08 10.90 -20.56
CA VAL A 93 -7.36 10.24 -20.87
C VAL A 93 -7.96 9.67 -19.59
N GLU A 94 -9.26 9.85 -19.40
CA GLU A 94 -9.98 9.23 -18.29
C GLU A 94 -10.30 7.76 -18.62
N ASP A 95 -9.71 6.84 -17.85
CA ASP A 95 -10.00 5.42 -17.93
C ASP A 95 -11.18 5.07 -17.01
N LYS A 96 -12.36 4.85 -17.60
CA LYS A 96 -13.57 4.45 -16.86
C LYS A 96 -13.43 3.11 -16.13
N ASN A 97 -12.47 2.29 -16.52
CA ASN A 97 -12.19 1.00 -15.88
C ASN A 97 -11.14 1.10 -14.78
N TYR A 98 -10.64 2.30 -14.45
CA TYR A 98 -9.77 2.48 -13.31
C TYR A 98 -10.48 2.00 -12.02
N PRO A 99 -9.79 1.32 -11.10
CA PRO A 99 -10.40 0.76 -9.89
C PRO A 99 -11.03 1.85 -9.03
N GLU A 100 -12.23 1.56 -8.53
CA GLU A 100 -12.90 2.35 -7.48
C GLU A 100 -12.23 2.10 -6.11
N ILE A 101 -11.66 0.90 -5.92
CA ILE A 101 -11.04 0.49 -4.65
C ILE A 101 -9.64 -0.09 -4.93
N LEU A 102 -8.67 0.39 -4.16
CA LEU A 102 -7.32 -0.15 -4.09
C LEU A 102 -7.12 -0.88 -2.75
N ILE A 103 -6.79 -2.17 -2.80
CA ILE A 103 -6.40 -2.95 -1.63
C ILE A 103 -4.87 -3.10 -1.62
N LEU A 104 -4.21 -2.32 -0.78
CA LEU A 104 -2.76 -2.16 -0.80
C LEU A 104 -2.13 -2.84 0.42
N GLU A 105 -1.26 -3.82 0.19
CA GLU A 105 -0.36 -4.30 1.25
C GLU A 105 0.75 -3.28 1.46
N MET A 106 1.04 -2.93 2.72
CA MET A 106 2.12 -2.01 3.09
C MET A 106 3.09 -2.72 4.04
N GLY A 107 4.22 -3.13 3.46
CA GLY A 107 5.34 -3.76 4.14
C GLY A 107 6.33 -2.71 4.65
N ILE A 108 7.06 -3.04 5.70
CA ILE A 108 8.12 -2.20 6.25
C ILE A 108 9.35 -3.05 6.46
N ASP A 109 10.51 -2.50 6.12
CA ASP A 109 11.82 -3.11 6.35
C ASP A 109 12.64 -2.29 7.35
N LYS A 110 12.45 -0.96 7.41
CA LYS A 110 13.19 -0.03 8.28
C LYS A 110 12.29 1.14 8.74
N PRO A 111 12.73 1.94 9.74
CA PRO A 111 12.00 3.13 10.16
C PRO A 111 11.80 4.14 9.01
N GLY A 112 10.58 4.69 8.91
CA GLY A 112 10.18 5.67 7.90
C GLY A 112 9.53 5.07 6.64
N ASP A 113 9.55 3.74 6.48
CA ASP A 113 8.91 3.09 5.33
C ASP A 113 7.39 3.28 5.34
N MET A 114 6.76 3.21 6.52
CA MET A 114 5.30 3.37 6.58
C MET A 114 4.89 4.80 6.25
N ASP A 115 5.66 5.79 6.70
CA ASP A 115 5.45 7.19 6.33
C ASP A 115 5.55 7.35 4.81
N TYR A 116 6.56 6.75 4.18
CA TYR A 116 6.73 6.81 2.74
C TYR A 116 5.52 6.23 1.98
N LEU A 117 5.04 5.05 2.38
CA LEU A 117 3.94 4.37 1.69
C LEU A 117 2.61 5.10 1.88
N THR A 118 2.32 5.57 3.10
CA THR A 118 1.08 6.29 3.42
C THR A 118 1.04 7.71 2.85
N GLU A 119 2.20 8.34 2.62
CA GLU A 119 2.27 9.63 1.91
C GLU A 119 2.00 9.49 0.40
N ILE A 120 2.19 8.28 -0.17
CA ILE A 120 1.78 7.97 -1.54
C ILE A 120 0.28 7.71 -1.58
N ALA A 121 -0.19 6.75 -0.79
CA ALA A 121 -1.57 6.28 -0.80
C ALA A 121 -2.14 6.35 0.62
N LYS A 122 -2.85 7.43 0.91
CA LYS A 122 -3.49 7.62 2.21
C LYS A 122 -4.72 6.70 2.33
N PRO A 123 -4.81 5.85 3.37
CA PRO A 123 -5.93 4.93 3.51
C PRO A 123 -7.19 5.59 4.07
N ILE A 124 -8.35 5.14 3.59
CA ILE A 124 -9.64 5.36 4.26
C ILE A 124 -9.97 4.21 5.22
N ILE A 125 -9.42 3.02 4.96
CA ILE A 125 -9.52 1.86 5.86
C ILE A 125 -8.10 1.31 6.07
N GLY A 126 -7.69 1.18 7.33
CA GLY A 126 -6.43 0.55 7.70
C GLY A 126 -6.67 -0.75 8.44
N VAL A 127 -6.00 -1.83 8.04
CA VAL A 127 -6.11 -3.15 8.66
C VAL A 127 -4.77 -3.55 9.27
N ALA A 128 -4.75 -3.78 10.58
CA ALA A 128 -3.61 -4.30 11.32
C ALA A 128 -3.88 -5.75 11.74
N THR A 129 -3.12 -6.68 11.16
CA THR A 129 -3.31 -8.13 11.35
C THR A 129 -2.59 -8.67 12.60
N LEU A 130 -1.27 -8.84 12.56
CA LEU A 130 -0.49 -9.31 13.71
C LEU A 130 0.90 -8.69 13.72
N VAL A 131 1.41 -8.26 14.89
CA VAL A 131 2.80 -7.79 15.04
C VAL A 131 3.69 -8.90 15.59
N GLY A 132 4.31 -9.64 14.66
CA GLY A 132 5.30 -10.68 14.95
C GLY A 132 6.74 -10.16 14.92
N SER A 133 7.70 -11.03 15.21
CA SER A 133 9.14 -10.74 15.31
C SER A 133 9.91 -10.68 13.98
N VAL A 134 9.23 -10.76 12.84
CA VAL A 134 9.87 -10.66 11.52
C VAL A 134 10.29 -9.21 11.23
N HIS A 135 11.45 -9.02 10.60
CA HIS A 135 12.10 -7.72 10.34
C HIS A 135 12.64 -6.98 11.57
N LEU A 136 12.75 -7.63 12.74
CA LEU A 136 13.36 -7.00 13.93
C LEU A 136 14.82 -6.56 13.70
N GLU A 137 15.54 -7.16 12.76
CA GLU A 137 16.97 -6.89 12.49
C GLU A 137 17.28 -5.42 12.20
N HIS A 138 16.32 -4.68 11.64
CA HIS A 138 16.47 -3.25 11.32
C HIS A 138 15.78 -2.31 12.33
N PHE A 139 15.17 -2.86 13.39
CA PHE A 139 14.49 -2.09 14.43
C PHE A 139 15.19 -2.29 15.78
N LYS A 140 15.17 -1.25 16.61
CA LYS A 140 15.81 -1.30 17.94
C LYS A 140 15.19 -2.37 18.85
N ASN A 141 13.87 -2.53 18.75
CA ASN A 141 13.07 -3.44 19.57
C ASN A 141 11.69 -3.65 18.91
N ARG A 142 10.87 -4.54 19.51
CA ARG A 142 9.52 -4.85 19.03
C ARG A 142 8.59 -3.65 19.09
N GLU A 143 8.76 -2.78 20.09
CA GLU A 143 7.98 -1.57 20.29
C GLU A 143 8.21 -0.57 19.14
N ALA A 144 9.44 -0.44 18.66
CA ALA A 144 9.76 0.40 17.49
C ALA A 144 9.14 -0.14 16.20
N LEU A 145 9.20 -1.47 15.99
CA LEU A 145 8.54 -2.13 14.86
C LEU A 145 7.02 -1.93 14.90
N GLN A 146 6.43 -2.10 16.09
CA GLN A 146 5.01 -1.87 16.34
C GLN A 146 4.63 -0.42 16.08
N ALA A 147 5.40 0.54 16.59
CA ALA A 147 5.17 1.96 16.37
C ALA A 147 5.21 2.32 14.88
N GLU A 148 6.18 1.77 14.13
CA GLU A 148 6.29 1.98 12.68
C GLU A 148 5.08 1.41 11.93
N LYS A 149 4.62 0.19 12.25
CA LYS A 149 3.38 -0.36 11.65
C LYS A 149 2.15 0.46 12.02
N GLY A 150 2.08 0.92 13.26
CA GLY A 150 0.98 1.72 13.79
C GLY A 150 0.79 3.05 13.05
N LYS A 151 1.84 3.58 12.39
CA LYS A 151 1.71 4.76 11.53
C LYS A 151 0.71 4.58 10.40
N LEU A 152 0.46 3.34 9.93
CA LEU A 152 -0.61 3.08 8.97
C LEU A 152 -1.96 3.51 9.55
N ILE A 153 -2.24 3.10 10.78
CA ILE A 153 -3.48 3.43 11.49
C ILE A 153 -3.58 4.93 11.74
N SER A 154 -2.49 5.56 12.22
CA SER A 154 -2.46 7.01 12.43
C SER A 154 -2.55 7.83 11.13
N SER A 155 -2.28 7.22 9.97
CA SER A 155 -2.36 7.89 8.66
C SER A 155 -3.77 7.91 8.07
N ILE A 156 -4.71 7.15 8.64
CA ILE A 156 -6.07 7.02 8.12
C ILE A 156 -6.75 8.41 8.03
N GLU A 157 -7.54 8.63 6.99
CA GLU A 157 -8.30 9.87 6.84
C GLU A 157 -9.26 10.09 8.03
N LYS A 158 -9.61 11.36 8.34
CA LYS A 158 -10.39 11.70 9.54
C LYS A 158 -11.73 10.98 9.68
N ALA A 159 -12.33 10.57 8.56
CA ALA A 159 -13.60 9.85 8.50
C ALA A 159 -13.43 8.35 8.16
N GLY A 160 -12.20 7.84 8.24
CA GLY A 160 -11.87 6.46 7.93
C GLY A 160 -11.98 5.52 9.13
N TYR A 161 -11.69 4.24 8.89
CA TYR A 161 -11.84 3.18 9.88
C TYR A 161 -10.54 2.38 10.08
N ALA A 162 -10.21 2.10 11.34
CA ALA A 162 -9.17 1.17 11.71
C ALA A 162 -9.79 -0.20 12.06
N ILE A 163 -9.29 -1.26 11.45
CA ILE A 163 -9.63 -2.65 11.77
C ILE A 163 -8.40 -3.27 12.42
N ILE A 164 -8.51 -3.62 13.69
CA ILE A 164 -7.40 -4.03 14.53
C ILE A 164 -7.70 -5.40 15.12
N ASN A 165 -6.76 -6.32 15.00
CA ASN A 165 -6.81 -7.58 15.72
C ASN A 165 -6.64 -7.32 17.24
N PHE A 166 -7.68 -7.55 18.03
CA PHE A 166 -7.65 -7.29 19.46
C PHE A 166 -6.99 -8.42 20.27
N ASP A 167 -6.81 -9.59 19.66
CA ASP A 167 -6.20 -10.77 20.29
C ASP A 167 -4.66 -10.69 20.32
N ASP A 168 -4.05 -9.80 19.52
CA ASP A 168 -2.62 -9.51 19.58
C ASP A 168 -2.36 -8.20 20.33
N GLU A 169 -1.63 -8.29 21.45
CA GLU A 169 -1.25 -7.13 22.28
C GLU A 169 -0.44 -6.09 21.48
N GLY A 170 0.27 -6.51 20.43
CA GLY A 170 0.99 -5.63 19.51
C GLY A 170 0.07 -4.76 18.66
N THR A 171 -1.01 -5.31 18.11
CA THR A 171 -1.99 -4.52 17.36
C THR A 171 -2.95 -3.76 18.27
N LYS A 172 -3.31 -4.32 19.43
CA LYS A 172 -4.23 -3.70 20.40
C LYS A 172 -3.78 -2.31 20.84
N LYS A 173 -2.51 -2.11 21.18
CA LYS A 173 -1.98 -0.77 21.55
C LYS A 173 -1.98 0.24 20.40
N MET A 174 -2.20 -0.19 19.15
CA MET A 174 -2.39 0.73 18.02
C MET A 174 -3.78 1.38 18.05
N ALA A 175 -4.75 0.80 18.74
CA ALA A 175 -6.12 1.31 18.85
C ALA A 175 -6.23 2.48 19.84
N GLU A 176 -5.25 2.63 20.72
CA GLU A 176 -5.25 3.62 21.81
C GLU A 176 -4.70 5.00 21.37
N LYS A 177 -4.45 5.19 20.08
CA LYS A 177 -3.85 6.40 19.49
C LYS A 177 -4.77 7.04 18.47
#